data_AF-A0A1G7I825-F1
#
_entry.id   AF-A0A1G7I825-F1
#
_cell.length_a   1.000
_cell.length_b   1.000
_cell.length_c   1.000
_cell.angle_alpha   90.00
_cell.angle_beta   90.00
_cell.angle_gamma   90.00
#
_symmetry.space_group_name_H-M   'P 1'
#
loop_
_entity.id
_entity.type
_entity.pdbx_description
1 polymer ?
#
loop_
_entity_poly.entity_id
_entity_poly.type
_entity_poly.pdbx_seq_one_letter_code
_entity_poly.pdbx_strand_id
1 'polypeptide(L)'
;MVCPVCGETLDLEGYEAGDLLDCEACGAVLRLLSDGALEVVEVPEEAEPLWGLEAFPEGDEVVLRFSDGALEEEVRVAKVELAEALRRLEEGVGEEPPKEAEDEPNLEPDYLTAHLETDQGPLVLRRVLFPGAPDLLEFTLPSGSLYEFPFRQALKTLKPLL
;
A
#
# COMPACT_ATOMS: atom_id res chain seq x y z
N MET A 1 -3.36 12.71 33.76
CA MET A 1 -2.01 12.25 33.35
C MET A 1 -1.63 12.97 32.06
N VAL A 2 -0.43 12.82 31.48
CA VAL A 2 -0.13 13.41 30.16
C VAL A 2 0.16 12.35 29.12
N CYS A 3 -0.28 12.58 27.89
CA CYS A 3 0.05 11.75 26.75
C CYS A 3 1.58 11.79 26.51
N PRO A 4 2.29 10.65 26.48
CA PRO A 4 3.73 10.63 26.25
C PRO A 4 4.12 11.05 24.82
N VAL A 5 3.15 11.10 23.89
CA VAL A 5 3.37 11.46 22.49
C VAL A 5 3.28 12.97 22.26
N CYS A 6 2.19 13.62 22.69
CA CYS A 6 1.94 15.03 22.41
C CYS A 6 1.94 15.94 23.64
N GLY A 7 2.02 15.38 24.86
CA GLY A 7 2.00 16.14 26.11
C GLY A 7 0.61 16.63 26.55
N GLU A 8 -0.46 16.29 25.82
CA GLU A 8 -1.84 16.66 26.16
C GLU A 8 -2.29 16.03 27.48
N THR A 9 -3.14 16.73 28.23
CA THR A 9 -3.67 16.18 29.49
C THR A 9 -4.75 15.15 29.20
N LEU A 10 -4.55 13.94 29.73
CA LEU A 10 -5.49 12.83 29.60
C LEU A 10 -6.32 12.68 30.87
N ASP A 11 -7.63 12.58 30.67
CA ASP A 11 -8.58 12.14 31.68
C ASP A 11 -8.62 10.61 31.72
N LEU A 12 -8.35 10.03 32.89
CA LEU A 12 -8.32 8.58 33.09
C LEU A 12 -9.47 8.10 33.98
N GLU A 13 -10.48 8.94 34.22
CA GLU A 13 -11.65 8.54 35.01
C GLU A 13 -12.37 7.34 34.34
N GLY A 14 -12.40 6.21 35.06
CA GLY A 14 -13.06 4.98 34.60
C GLY A 14 -12.16 3.97 33.88
N TYR A 15 -10.87 4.25 33.70
CA TYR A 15 -9.91 3.31 33.10
C TYR A 15 -9.22 2.43 34.16
N GLU A 16 -9.08 1.15 33.85
CA GLU A 16 -8.38 0.16 34.66
C GLU A 16 -7.02 -0.23 34.04
N ALA A 17 -6.15 -0.82 34.86
CA ALA A 17 -4.87 -1.31 34.39
C ALA A 17 -5.07 -2.42 33.34
N GLY A 18 -4.48 -2.22 32.15
CA GLY A 18 -4.63 -3.07 30.98
C GLY A 18 -5.50 -2.45 29.89
N ASP A 19 -6.27 -1.41 30.20
CA ASP A 19 -7.15 -0.76 29.23
C ASP A 19 -6.37 0.02 28.16
N LEU A 20 -6.98 0.10 26.98
CA LEU A 20 -6.53 0.95 25.89
C LEU A 20 -7.35 2.24 25.88
N LEU A 21 -6.68 3.36 25.64
CA LEU A 21 -7.29 4.68 25.49
C LEU A 21 -6.67 5.43 24.31
N ASP A 22 -7.50 6.20 23.62
CA ASP A 22 -7.08 7.03 22.50
C ASP A 22 -6.83 8.47 22.98
N CYS A 23 -5.67 9.02 22.63
CA CYS A 23 -5.42 10.44 22.85
C CYS A 23 -6.15 11.27 21.80
N GLU A 24 -7.24 11.94 22.17
CA GLU A 24 -8.06 12.75 21.26
C GLU A 24 -7.28 13.84 20.51
N ALA A 25 -6.17 14.33 21.06
CA ALA A 25 -5.37 15.39 20.45
C ALA A 25 -4.38 14.91 19.38
N CYS A 26 -3.85 13.68 19.48
CA CYS A 26 -2.82 13.18 18.56
C CYS A 26 -3.14 11.83 17.92
N GLY A 27 -4.25 11.19 18.30
CA GLY A 27 -4.67 9.88 17.79
C GLY A 27 -3.82 8.71 18.27
N ALA A 28 -2.87 8.92 19.18
CA ALA A 28 -2.06 7.83 19.72
C ALA A 28 -2.92 6.90 20.60
N VAL A 29 -2.83 5.60 20.37
CA VAL A 29 -3.43 4.59 21.25
C VAL A 29 -2.43 4.26 22.37
N LEU A 30 -2.90 4.31 23.60
CA LEU A 30 -2.09 4.12 24.80
C LEU A 30 -2.65 2.98 25.63
N ARG A 31 -1.79 2.22 26.31
CA ARG A 31 -2.17 1.23 27.32
C ARG A 31 -1.84 1.75 28.71
N LEU A 32 -2.82 1.69 29.62
CA LEU A 32 -2.59 1.99 31.04
C LEU A 32 -1.95 0.78 31.74
N LEU A 33 -0.72 0.93 32.21
CA LEU A 33 -0.01 -0.12 32.93
C LEU A 33 -0.43 -0.17 34.41
N SER A 34 -0.21 -1.32 35.06
CA SER A 34 -0.60 -1.55 36.45
C SER A 34 0.15 -0.67 37.47
N ASP A 35 1.28 -0.09 37.08
CA ASP A 35 2.03 0.89 37.86
C ASP A 35 1.57 2.34 37.62
N GLY A 36 0.55 2.53 36.78
CA GLY A 36 0.02 3.83 36.40
C GLY A 36 0.82 4.53 35.30
N ALA A 37 1.75 3.85 34.61
CA ALA A 37 2.41 4.40 33.43
C ALA A 37 1.56 4.21 32.16
N LEU A 38 1.83 5.02 31.13
CA LEU A 38 1.23 4.88 29.80
C LEU A 38 2.26 4.33 28.83
N GLU A 39 1.93 3.23 28.17
CA GLU A 39 2.70 2.67 27.07
C GLU A 39 2.03 3.03 25.75
N VAL A 40 2.80 3.51 24.76
CA VAL A 40 2.26 3.73 23.41
C VAL A 40 2.10 2.37 22.74
N VAL A 41 0.88 2.05 22.35
CA VAL A 41 0.58 0.81 21.62
C VAL A 41 0.49 1.16 20.14
N GLU A 42 1.39 0.57 19.36
CA GLU A 42 1.21 0.50 17.92
C GLU A 42 0.08 -0.51 17.65
N VAL A 43 -1.15 -0.01 17.64
CA VAL A 43 -2.26 -0.82 17.13
C VAL A 43 -2.02 -0.90 15.62
N PRO A 44 -1.96 -2.11 15.02
CA PRO A 44 -1.95 -2.18 13.58
C PRO A 44 -3.20 -1.47 13.09
N GLU A 45 -3.03 -0.38 12.34
CA GLU A 45 -4.16 0.25 11.67
C GLU A 45 -4.91 -0.86 10.94
N GLU A 46 -6.21 -1.02 11.23
CA GLU A 46 -7.09 -1.83 10.40
C GLU A 46 -7.07 -1.17 9.03
N ALA A 47 -6.11 -1.60 8.20
CA ALA A 47 -5.98 -1.11 6.85
C ALA A 47 -7.33 -1.37 6.19
N GLU A 48 -8.01 -0.30 5.78
CA GLU A 48 -9.25 -0.44 5.03
C GLU A 48 -9.00 -1.45 3.90
N PRO A 49 -9.91 -2.42 3.71
CA PRO A 49 -9.73 -3.43 2.69
C PRO A 49 -9.52 -2.73 1.34
N LEU A 50 -8.47 -3.13 0.62
CA LEU A 50 -8.15 -2.54 -0.67
C LEU A 50 -9.30 -2.81 -1.64
N TRP A 51 -10.11 -1.79 -1.89
CA TRP A 51 -11.24 -1.91 -2.79
C TRP A 51 -10.75 -1.92 -4.24
N GLY A 52 -11.35 -2.79 -5.07
CA GLY A 52 -11.06 -2.86 -6.49
C GLY A 52 -9.87 -3.75 -6.89
N LEU A 53 -9.14 -4.36 -5.94
CA LEU A 53 -8.12 -5.37 -6.21
C LEU A 53 -8.29 -6.58 -5.29
N GLU A 54 -8.51 -7.74 -5.89
CA GLU A 54 -8.49 -9.03 -5.21
C GLU A 54 -7.52 -9.98 -5.91
N ALA A 55 -7.00 -10.95 -5.16
CA ALA A 55 -6.04 -11.91 -5.69
C ALA A 55 -6.33 -13.31 -5.14
N PHE A 56 -6.29 -14.30 -6.04
CA PHE A 56 -6.59 -15.69 -5.72
C PHE A 56 -5.43 -16.57 -6.17
N PRO A 57 -4.79 -17.34 -5.28
CA PRO A 57 -3.70 -18.22 -5.67
C PRO A 57 -4.23 -19.44 -6.43
N GLU A 58 -3.64 -19.76 -7.58
CA GLU A 58 -4.01 -20.89 -8.42
C GLU A 58 -2.74 -21.64 -8.88
N GLY A 59 -2.32 -22.64 -8.11
CA GLY A 59 -1.08 -23.37 -8.40
C GLY A 59 0.16 -22.46 -8.36
N ASP A 60 0.88 -22.37 -9.49
CA ASP A 60 2.06 -21.50 -9.68
C ASP A 60 1.68 -20.09 -10.20
N GLU A 61 0.40 -19.83 -10.42
CA GLU A 61 -0.16 -18.56 -10.89
C GLU A 61 -1.01 -17.89 -9.81
N VAL A 62 -1.26 -16.59 -9.99
CA VAL A 62 -2.26 -15.84 -9.23
C VAL A 62 -3.25 -15.22 -10.21
N VAL A 63 -4.54 -15.33 -9.89
CA VAL A 63 -5.60 -14.61 -10.58
C VAL A 63 -5.79 -13.28 -9.89
N LEU A 64 -5.47 -12.19 -10.58
CA LEU A 64 -5.75 -10.83 -10.13
C LEU A 64 -7.10 -10.40 -10.68
N ARG A 65 -8.03 -10.02 -9.80
CA ARG A 65 -9.34 -9.47 -10.17
C ARG A 65 -9.38 -7.99 -9.84
N PHE A 66 -9.73 -7.19 -10.85
CA PHE A 66 -9.82 -5.75 -10.80
C PHE A 66 -11.27 -5.30 -10.93
N SER A 67 -11.68 -4.27 -10.20
CA SER A 67 -13.02 -3.68 -10.33
C SER A 67 -13.01 -2.18 -10.09
N ASP A 68 -13.78 -1.46 -10.91
CA ASP A 68 -14.10 -0.03 -10.74
C ASP A 68 -15.56 0.19 -10.28
N GLY A 69 -16.25 -0.89 -9.90
CA GLY A 69 -17.67 -0.89 -9.50
C GLY A 69 -18.65 -0.94 -10.67
N ALA A 70 -18.20 -0.76 -11.92
CA ALA A 70 -19.02 -0.92 -13.12
C ALA A 70 -18.63 -2.17 -13.92
N LEU A 71 -17.34 -2.50 -13.95
CA LEU A 71 -16.77 -3.65 -14.63
C LEU A 71 -15.86 -4.44 -13.69
N GLU A 72 -15.70 -5.72 -14.04
CA GLU A 72 -14.73 -6.62 -13.42
C GLU A 72 -13.85 -7.23 -14.50
N GLU A 73 -12.54 -7.24 -14.27
CA GLU A 73 -11.54 -7.80 -15.19
C GLU A 73 -10.59 -8.73 -14.43
N GLU A 74 -10.18 -9.82 -15.08
CA GLU A 74 -9.27 -10.79 -14.49
C GLU A 74 -8.01 -10.95 -15.35
N VAL A 75 -6.85 -11.00 -14.68
CA VAL A 75 -5.56 -11.30 -15.31
C VAL A 75 -4.87 -12.43 -14.56
N ARG A 76 -4.43 -13.45 -15.29
CA ARG A 76 -3.58 -14.53 -14.75
C ARG A 76 -2.11 -14.18 -14.93
N VAL A 77 -1.32 -14.35 -13.89
CA VAL A 77 0.11 -14.07 -13.92
C VAL A 77 0.88 -15.06 -13.07
N ALA A 78 2.09 -15.43 -13.52
CA ALA A 78 2.97 -16.31 -12.76
C ALA A 78 3.37 -15.65 -11.43
N LYS A 79 3.25 -16.39 -10.31
CA LYS A 79 3.57 -15.87 -8.97
C LYS A 79 4.99 -15.36 -8.87
N VAL A 80 5.93 -16.12 -9.44
CA VAL A 80 7.37 -15.80 -9.40
C VAL A 80 7.66 -14.49 -10.14
N GLU A 81 7.07 -14.31 -11.32
CA GLU A 81 7.27 -13.10 -12.11
C GLU A 81 6.66 -11.87 -11.42
N LEU A 82 5.44 -12.01 -10.88
CA LEU A 82 4.79 -10.94 -10.13
C LEU A 82 5.57 -10.58 -8.86
N ALA A 83 6.05 -11.57 -8.11
CA ALA A 83 6.85 -11.34 -6.92
C ALA A 83 8.16 -10.61 -7.24
N GLU A 84 8.84 -11.01 -8.31
CA GLU A 84 10.09 -10.37 -8.74
C GLU A 84 9.84 -8.94 -9.19
N ALA A 85 8.81 -8.69 -10.00
CA ALA A 85 8.44 -7.36 -10.45
C ALA A 85 8.11 -6.43 -9.28
N LEU A 86 7.28 -6.88 -8.33
CA LEU A 86 6.93 -6.09 -7.14
C LEU A 86 8.15 -5.81 -6.25
N ARG A 87 9.04 -6.79 -6.06
CA ARG A 87 10.29 -6.60 -5.32
C ARG A 87 11.17 -5.53 -5.97
N ARG A 88 11.35 -5.61 -7.29
CA ARG A 88 12.12 -4.65 -8.09
C ARG A 88 11.58 -3.22 -7.92
N LEU A 89 10.27 -3.04 -8.04
CA LEU A 89 9.62 -1.74 -7.82
C LEU A 89 9.76 -1.23 -6.37
N GLU A 90 9.74 -2.12 -5.38
CA GLU A 90 9.96 -1.76 -3.97
C GLU A 90 11.40 -1.31 -3.70
N GLU A 91 12.38 -1.98 -4.32
CA GLU A 91 13.82 -1.67 -4.25
C GLU A 91 14.22 -0.41 -5.05
N GLY A 92 13.29 0.19 -5.79
CA GLY A 92 13.59 1.33 -6.64
C GLY A 92 14.24 0.96 -7.98
N VAL A 93 14.14 -0.31 -8.38
CA VAL A 93 14.77 -0.87 -9.58
C VAL A 93 13.72 -1.12 -10.64
N GLY A 94 13.58 -0.21 -11.59
CA GLY A 94 12.63 -0.32 -12.70
C GLY A 94 13.14 0.38 -13.95
N GLU A 95 12.36 0.32 -15.01
CA GLU A 95 12.58 1.20 -16.15
C GLU A 95 12.11 2.61 -15.76
N GLU A 96 13.04 3.56 -15.77
CA GLU A 96 12.75 4.98 -15.54
C GLU A 96 12.22 5.63 -16.83
N PRO A 97 11.41 6.70 -16.73
CA PRO A 97 11.10 7.54 -17.87
C PRO A 97 12.38 7.99 -18.59
N PRO A 98 12.35 8.14 -19.93
CA PRO A 98 13.43 8.80 -20.64
C PRO A 98 13.61 10.22 -20.08
N LYS A 99 14.86 10.59 -19.79
CA LYS A 99 15.19 11.94 -19.29
C LYS A 99 14.78 12.99 -20.32
N GLU A 100 13.95 13.94 -19.92
CA GLU A 100 13.66 15.11 -20.73
C GLU A 100 14.93 15.94 -21.00
N ALA A 101 14.93 16.70 -22.09
CA ALA A 101 16.03 17.58 -22.42
C ALA A 101 16.24 18.61 -21.29
N GLU A 102 17.51 18.92 -20.99
CA GLU A 102 17.98 19.62 -19.77
C GLU A 102 17.38 21.02 -19.49
N ASP A 103 16.54 21.56 -20.39
CA ASP A 103 16.07 22.94 -20.37
C ASP A 103 14.72 23.16 -19.65
N GLU A 104 13.97 22.12 -19.29
CA GLU A 104 12.72 22.25 -18.54
C GLU A 104 12.74 21.47 -17.21
N PRO A 105 12.21 22.04 -16.11
CA PRO A 105 12.05 21.29 -14.87
C PRO A 105 11.08 20.13 -15.14
N ASN A 106 11.51 18.90 -14.90
CA ASN A 106 10.62 17.74 -14.99
C ASN A 106 9.48 17.90 -13.98
N LEU A 107 8.29 18.24 -14.47
CA LEU A 107 7.06 18.32 -13.68
C LEU A 107 6.30 17.00 -13.71
N GLU A 108 6.77 16.01 -14.47
CA GLU A 108 6.16 14.69 -14.53
C GLU A 108 6.50 13.88 -13.27
N PRO A 109 5.59 13.01 -12.81
CA PRO A 109 5.88 12.10 -11.71
C PRO A 109 7.04 11.18 -12.08
N ASP A 110 7.96 10.98 -11.12
CA ASP A 110 8.96 9.93 -11.26
C ASP A 110 8.22 8.59 -11.19
N TYR A 111 8.50 7.69 -12.14
CA TYR A 111 7.91 6.37 -12.10
C TYR A 111 8.91 5.28 -12.41
N LEU A 112 8.64 4.11 -11.86
CA LEU A 112 9.38 2.89 -12.12
C LEU A 112 8.43 1.89 -12.76
N THR A 113 8.85 1.33 -13.89
CA THR A 113 8.03 0.39 -14.65
C THR A 113 8.60 -1.02 -14.58
N ALA A 114 7.71 -2.01 -14.49
CA ALA A 114 7.98 -3.42 -14.66
C ALA A 114 6.97 -4.03 -15.63
N HIS A 115 7.46 -4.82 -16.59
CA HIS A 115 6.65 -5.50 -17.58
C HIS A 115 6.54 -6.98 -17.25
N LEU A 116 5.33 -7.52 -17.36
CA LEU A 116 5.04 -8.94 -17.23
C LEU A 116 4.33 -9.44 -18.47
N GLU A 117 4.66 -10.66 -18.89
CA GLU A 117 3.99 -11.34 -19.98
C GLU A 117 2.93 -12.27 -19.40
N THR A 118 1.70 -12.17 -19.92
CA THR A 118 0.61 -13.08 -19.55
C THR A 118 0.08 -13.78 -20.80
N ASP A 119 -0.68 -14.85 -20.64
CA ASP A 119 -1.38 -15.52 -21.75
C ASP A 119 -2.43 -14.61 -22.43
N GLN A 120 -2.92 -13.60 -21.71
CA GLN A 120 -3.86 -12.59 -22.18
C GLN A 120 -3.18 -11.39 -22.86
N GLY A 121 -1.85 -11.25 -22.75
CA GLY A 121 -1.07 -10.13 -23.29
C GLY A 121 -0.20 -9.45 -22.21
N PRO A 122 0.40 -8.28 -22.50
CA PRO A 122 1.27 -7.63 -21.55
C PRO A 122 0.50 -7.04 -20.37
N LEU A 123 1.01 -7.26 -19.15
CA LEU A 123 0.60 -6.58 -17.93
C LEU A 123 1.74 -5.63 -17.52
N VAL A 124 1.43 -4.35 -17.36
CA VAL A 124 2.44 -3.34 -16.97
C VAL A 124 2.15 -2.86 -15.56
N LEU A 125 3.16 -2.92 -14.70
CA LEU A 125 3.13 -2.37 -13.35
C LEU A 125 3.96 -1.11 -13.32
N ARG A 126 3.39 -0.03 -12.80
CA ARG A 126 4.09 1.24 -12.66
C ARG A 126 3.95 1.75 -11.24
N ARG A 127 5.08 1.94 -10.55
CA ARG A 127 5.11 2.63 -9.27
C ARG A 127 5.28 4.13 -9.53
N VAL A 128 4.30 4.92 -9.12
CA VAL A 128 4.28 6.37 -9.34
C VAL A 128 4.69 7.08 -8.06
N LEU A 129 5.76 7.87 -8.15
CA LEU A 129 6.37 8.62 -7.06
C LEU A 129 6.31 10.11 -7.40
N PHE A 130 5.44 10.85 -6.72
CA PHE A 130 5.38 12.30 -6.87
C PHE A 130 5.57 12.99 -5.52
N PRO A 131 6.49 13.96 -5.39
CA PRO A 131 6.71 14.68 -4.15
C PRO A 131 5.42 15.32 -3.61
N GLY A 132 5.01 14.89 -2.40
CA GLY A 132 3.80 15.40 -1.75
C GLY A 132 2.48 14.73 -2.19
N ALA A 133 2.52 13.71 -3.05
CA ALA A 133 1.38 12.86 -3.38
C ALA A 133 1.55 11.44 -2.82
N PRO A 134 0.46 10.64 -2.77
CA PRO A 134 0.53 9.23 -2.37
C PRO A 134 1.47 8.41 -3.28
N ASP A 135 2.14 7.41 -2.71
CA ASP A 135 2.90 6.38 -3.41
C ASP A 135 1.92 5.35 -4.00
N LEU A 136 1.83 5.29 -5.33
CA LEU A 136 0.82 4.50 -6.03
C LEU A 136 1.45 3.35 -6.82
N LEU A 137 0.72 2.24 -6.89
CA LEU A 137 0.94 1.15 -7.84
C LEU A 137 -0.18 1.19 -8.87
N GLU A 138 0.20 1.40 -10.12
CA GLU A 138 -0.68 1.32 -11.27
C GLU A 138 -0.51 -0.02 -11.99
N PHE A 139 -1.63 -0.59 -12.44
CA PHE A 139 -1.71 -1.73 -13.32
C PHE A 139 -2.33 -1.29 -14.65
N THR A 140 -1.61 -1.47 -15.76
CA THR A 140 -2.20 -1.44 -17.11
C THR A 140 -2.44 -2.86 -17.56
N LEU A 141 -3.71 -3.24 -17.68
CA LEU A 141 -4.14 -4.59 -18.05
C LEU A 141 -3.97 -4.84 -19.57
N PRO A 142 -3.98 -6.10 -20.02
CA PRO A 142 -3.93 -6.43 -21.45
C PRO A 142 -5.06 -5.82 -22.28
N SER A 143 -6.21 -5.53 -21.66
CA SER A 143 -7.33 -4.82 -22.30
C SER A 143 -7.05 -3.34 -22.59
N GLY A 144 -6.01 -2.77 -21.96
CA GLY A 144 -5.71 -1.34 -21.94
C GLY A 144 -6.35 -0.58 -20.78
N SER A 145 -7.15 -1.24 -19.93
CA SER A 145 -7.69 -0.66 -18.70
C SER A 145 -6.57 -0.35 -17.69
N LEU A 146 -6.79 0.68 -16.89
CA LEU A 146 -5.82 1.18 -15.92
C LEU A 146 -6.45 1.22 -14.52
N TYR A 147 -5.75 0.64 -13.54
CA TYR A 147 -6.16 0.60 -12.14
C TYR A 147 -5.05 1.09 -11.22
N GLU A 148 -5.38 1.96 -10.26
CA GLU A 148 -4.41 2.57 -9.34
C GLU A 148 -4.75 2.21 -7.89
N PHE A 149 -3.73 1.81 -7.13
CA PHE A 149 -3.86 1.41 -5.74
C PHE A 149 -2.72 2.02 -4.90
N PRO A 150 -2.91 2.30 -3.61
CA PRO A 150 -1.81 2.67 -2.73
C PRO A 150 -0.74 1.56 -2.72
N PHE A 151 0.50 1.90 -3.07
CA PHE A 151 1.58 0.94 -3.34
C PHE A 151 1.77 -0.04 -2.16
N ARG A 152 1.81 0.50 -0.94
CA ARG A 152 2.01 -0.29 0.28
C ARG A 152 0.83 -1.21 0.61
N GLN A 153 -0.40 -0.78 0.33
CA GLN A 153 -1.58 -1.61 0.56
C GLN A 153 -1.66 -2.72 -0.48
N ALA A 154 -1.40 -2.43 -1.76
CA ALA A 154 -1.33 -3.44 -2.80
C ALA A 154 -0.29 -4.52 -2.48
N LEU A 155 0.91 -4.13 -2.02
CA LEU A 155 1.91 -5.11 -1.57
C LEU A 155 1.44 -5.94 -0.38
N LYS A 156 0.76 -5.34 0.61
CA LYS A 156 0.22 -6.08 1.77
C LYS A 156 -0.83 -7.11 1.34
N THR A 157 -1.64 -6.80 0.32
CA THR A 157 -2.64 -7.70 -0.26
C THR A 157 -2.00 -8.82 -1.07
N LEU A 158 -1.01 -8.51 -1.92
CA LEU A 158 -0.45 -9.46 -2.88
C LEU A 158 0.63 -10.37 -2.27
N LYS A 159 1.57 -9.83 -1.48
CA LYS A 159 2.73 -10.58 -0.97
C LYS A 159 2.39 -11.91 -0.25
N PRO A 160 1.31 -12.03 0.53
CA PRO A 160 0.97 -13.31 1.18
C PRO A 160 0.57 -14.43 0.20
N LEU A 161 0.30 -14.10 -1.06
CA LEU A 161 -0.22 -15.02 -2.07
C LEU A 161 0.84 -15.45 -3.10
N LEU A 162 2.02 -14.81 -3.08
CA LEU A 162 3.14 -15.02 -4.00
C LEU A 162 4.28 -15.77 -3.32
#